data_AF-A0A7S1R9A0-F1
#
_entry.id   AF-A0A7S1R9A0-F1
#
_cell.length_a   1.000
_cell.length_b   1.000
_cell.length_c   1.000
_cell.angle_alpha   90.00
_cell.angle_beta   90.00
_cell.angle_gamma   90.00
#
_symmetry.space_group_name_H-M   'P 1'
#
loop_
_entity.id
_entity.type
_entity.pdbx_description
1 polymer ?
#
loop_
_entity_poly.entity_id
_entity_poly.type
_entity_poly.pdbx_seq_one_letter_code
_entity_poly.pdbx_strand_id
1 'polypeptide(L)'
;TEPKVAKRPGSDRLSATLLSDVVDVARPQLVPSATEGKVIKKMRSSEQTFLSYDSSPKLQELHRLTAALLRAPTENLVEFQVLRYQKDQHYDAHRDYWDPREFPDVPRFRNAEGFWTMRHATLLWYLQAPDAGGETWFPRAHGGPIPSDNWMACDARGEKISPSNATAVLFYNLKADGDIDEFSWHCGCPVKKGVKWAANSWLSNTPGRPRPWVMEARQRKRRRHEAGEDL
;
A
#
# COMPACT_ATOMS: atom_id res chain seq x y z
N THR A 1 1.44 16.97 -15.22
CA THR A 1 1.02 15.56 -15.25
C THR A 1 0.23 15.30 -13.99
N GLU A 2 -0.97 14.75 -14.10
CA GLU A 2 -1.83 14.44 -12.95
C GLU A 2 -1.43 13.09 -12.31
N PRO A 3 -1.73 12.86 -11.01
CA PRO A 3 -1.51 11.55 -10.42
C PRO A 3 -2.35 10.52 -11.17
N LYS A 4 -1.71 9.42 -11.58
CA LYS A 4 -2.38 8.32 -12.28
C LYS A 4 -3.21 7.53 -11.28
N VAL A 5 -4.39 8.07 -10.97
CA VAL A 5 -5.32 7.51 -10.00
C VAL A 5 -6.41 6.76 -10.72
N ALA A 6 -6.53 5.45 -10.45
CA ALA A 6 -7.64 4.64 -10.93
C ALA A 6 -8.45 4.14 -9.74
N LYS A 7 -9.73 4.53 -9.67
CA LYS A 7 -10.70 3.94 -8.75
C LYS A 7 -11.41 2.79 -9.44
N ARG A 8 -11.35 1.58 -8.87
CA ARG A 8 -12.07 0.43 -9.40
C ARG A 8 -13.23 0.04 -8.48
N PRO A 9 -14.45 -0.18 -9.00
CA PRO A 9 -15.50 -0.84 -8.25
C PRO A 9 -15.11 -2.30 -7.95
N GLY A 10 -15.66 -2.86 -6.88
CA GLY A 10 -15.53 -4.28 -6.58
C GLY A 10 -16.01 -5.14 -7.76
N SER A 11 -15.36 -6.27 -7.99
CA SER A 11 -15.79 -7.27 -8.97
C SER A 11 -16.22 -8.55 -8.26
N ASP A 12 -16.94 -9.44 -8.93
CA ASP A 12 -17.36 -10.73 -8.34
C ASP A 12 -16.18 -11.55 -7.78
N ARG A 13 -14.97 -11.36 -8.33
CA ARG A 13 -13.73 -12.01 -7.86
C ARG A 13 -13.09 -11.32 -6.65
N LEU A 14 -13.31 -10.02 -6.48
CA LEU A 14 -12.90 -9.23 -5.30
C LEU A 14 -14.17 -8.92 -4.49
N SER A 15 -14.81 -9.98 -4.00
CA SER A 15 -16.09 -9.88 -3.32
C SER A 15 -15.95 -9.10 -2.01
N ALA A 16 -17.05 -8.46 -1.59
CA ALA A 16 -17.13 -7.79 -0.29
C ALA A 16 -16.75 -8.75 0.86
N THR A 17 -17.06 -10.05 0.71
CA THR A 17 -16.71 -11.10 1.66
C THR A 17 -15.20 -11.27 1.83
N LEU A 18 -14.44 -11.34 0.72
CA LEU A 18 -12.99 -11.51 0.79
C LEU A 18 -12.32 -10.35 1.56
N LEU A 19 -12.82 -9.13 1.39
CA LEU A 19 -12.27 -7.95 2.04
C LEU A 19 -12.75 -7.77 3.49
N SER A 20 -13.97 -8.20 3.84
CA SER A 20 -14.43 -8.19 5.23
C SER A 20 -13.62 -9.15 6.09
N ASP A 21 -13.25 -10.32 5.55
CA ASP A 21 -12.39 -11.28 6.27
C ASP A 21 -11.02 -10.68 6.64
N VAL A 22 -10.46 -9.81 5.79
CA VAL A 22 -9.20 -9.10 6.09
C VAL A 22 -9.35 -8.25 7.35
N VAL A 23 -10.48 -7.56 7.51
CA VAL A 23 -10.77 -6.74 8.69
C VAL A 23 -10.82 -7.60 9.95
N ASP A 24 -11.46 -8.76 9.89
CA ASP A 24 -11.62 -9.64 11.04
C ASP A 24 -10.28 -10.25 11.48
N VAL A 25 -9.43 -10.66 10.52
CA VAL A 25 -8.07 -11.12 10.82
C VAL A 25 -7.18 -10.01 11.38
N ALA A 26 -7.32 -8.78 10.87
CA ALA A 26 -6.49 -7.64 11.28
C ALA A 26 -6.86 -7.11 12.67
N ARG A 27 -8.15 -7.10 13.02
CA ARG A 27 -8.69 -6.46 14.23
C ARG A 27 -7.96 -6.82 15.54
N PRO A 28 -7.69 -8.10 15.87
CA PRO A 28 -7.00 -8.45 17.10
C PRO A 28 -5.50 -8.10 17.10
N GLN A 29 -4.93 -7.71 15.95
CA GLN A 29 -3.49 -7.47 15.77
C GLN A 29 -3.14 -5.98 15.61
N LEU A 30 -4.12 -5.08 15.78
CA LEU A 30 -3.93 -3.65 15.60
C LEU A 30 -3.06 -3.05 16.71
N VAL A 31 -2.12 -2.21 16.29
CA VAL A 31 -1.28 -1.38 17.17
C VAL A 31 -1.32 0.08 16.69
N PRO A 32 -0.97 1.08 17.52
CA PRO A 32 -0.81 2.45 17.06
C PRO A 32 0.13 2.53 15.85
N SER A 33 -0.24 3.31 14.84
CA SER A 33 0.56 3.41 13.62
C SER A 33 1.90 4.11 13.87
N ALA A 34 2.93 3.59 13.21
CA ALA A 34 4.27 4.15 13.23
C ALA A 34 4.76 4.43 11.81
N THR A 35 5.53 5.51 11.65
CA THR A 35 6.24 5.87 10.43
C THR A 35 7.73 5.75 10.73
N GLU A 36 8.43 4.92 9.96
CA GLU A 36 9.84 4.55 10.23
C GLU A 36 10.11 4.09 11.67
N GLY A 37 9.17 3.33 12.24
CA GLY A 37 9.26 2.81 13.61
C GLY A 37 8.94 3.83 14.70
N LYS A 38 8.61 5.09 14.36
CA LYS A 38 8.23 6.13 15.32
C LYS A 38 6.73 6.39 15.29
N VAL A 39 6.09 6.34 16.47
CA VAL A 39 4.67 6.72 16.64
C VAL A 39 4.59 8.23 16.83
N ILE A 40 4.21 8.95 15.77
CA ILE A 40 4.02 10.40 15.79
C ILE A 40 2.53 10.69 15.60
N LYS A 41 1.77 10.65 16.70
CA LYS A 41 0.30 10.75 16.68
C LYS A 41 -0.24 12.00 16.00
N LYS A 42 0.51 13.11 16.01
CA LYS A 42 0.10 14.36 15.34
C LYS A 42 0.08 14.23 13.82
N MET A 43 1.00 13.43 13.26
CA MET A 43 1.13 13.23 11.81
C MET A 43 0.32 12.03 11.34
N ARG A 44 0.32 10.96 12.13
CA ARG A 44 -0.39 9.72 11.83
C ARG A 44 -1.01 9.17 13.10
N SER A 45 -2.34 9.24 13.17
CA SER A 45 -3.07 8.91 14.39
C SER A 45 -3.85 7.60 14.29
N SER A 46 -3.75 6.86 13.18
CA SER A 46 -4.43 5.59 12.94
C SER A 46 -3.85 4.43 13.76
N GLU A 47 -4.53 3.29 13.72
CA GLU A 47 -3.96 1.99 14.09
C GLU A 47 -3.59 1.21 12.83
N GLN A 48 -2.61 0.31 12.93
CA GLN A 48 -2.16 -0.54 11.83
C GLN A 48 -1.82 -1.95 12.29
N THR A 49 -1.78 -2.87 11.34
CA THR A 49 -1.08 -4.15 11.46
C THR A 49 -0.52 -4.56 10.11
N PHE A 50 0.44 -5.48 10.09
CA PHE A 50 0.98 -6.05 8.87
C PHE A 50 0.63 -7.53 8.83
N LEU A 51 -0.05 -7.95 7.76
CA LEU A 51 -0.44 -9.33 7.59
C LEU A 51 0.46 -10.01 6.56
N SER A 52 0.72 -11.29 6.77
CA SER A 52 1.36 -12.12 5.76
C SER A 52 0.32 -12.63 4.78
N TYR A 53 0.56 -12.48 3.47
CA TYR A 53 -0.31 -13.10 2.47
C TYR A 53 -0.43 -14.62 2.65
N ASP A 54 0.63 -15.27 3.16
CA ASP A 54 0.65 -16.71 3.40
C ASP A 54 -0.14 -17.16 4.64
N SER A 55 -0.62 -16.23 5.48
CA SER A 55 -1.24 -16.58 6.77
C SER A 55 -2.64 -17.20 6.67
N SER A 56 -3.30 -17.11 5.51
CA SER A 56 -4.55 -17.82 5.25
C SER A 56 -4.77 -18.03 3.74
N PRO A 57 -5.54 -19.05 3.33
CA PRO A 57 -5.91 -19.25 1.92
C PRO A 57 -6.59 -18.03 1.29
N LYS A 58 -7.37 -17.29 2.07
CA LYS A 58 -8.04 -16.06 1.61
C LYS A 58 -7.03 -14.94 1.31
N LEU A 59 -6.04 -14.74 2.17
CA LEU A 59 -4.99 -13.75 1.92
C LEU A 59 -4.09 -14.16 0.74
N GLN A 60 -3.86 -15.45 0.52
CA GLN A 60 -3.18 -15.94 -0.67
C GLN A 60 -3.98 -15.66 -1.95
N GLU A 61 -5.30 -15.85 -1.91
CA GLU A 61 -6.16 -15.49 -3.04
C GLU A 61 -6.17 -13.96 -3.29
N LEU A 62 -6.25 -13.15 -2.23
CA LEU A 62 -6.12 -11.69 -2.35
C LEU A 62 -4.77 -11.30 -2.98
N HIS A 63 -3.67 -11.95 -2.58
CA HIS A 63 -2.33 -11.72 -3.14
C HIS A 63 -2.30 -11.97 -4.64
N ARG A 64 -2.83 -13.12 -5.07
CA ARG A 64 -2.91 -13.53 -6.47
C ARG A 64 -3.79 -12.58 -7.30
N LEU A 65 -4.95 -12.20 -6.78
CA LEU A 65 -5.86 -11.26 -7.43
C LEU A 65 -5.25 -9.85 -7.54
N THR A 66 -4.56 -9.41 -6.49
CA THR A 66 -3.83 -8.12 -6.48
C THR A 66 -2.73 -8.11 -7.53
N ALA A 67 -1.92 -9.17 -7.58
CA ALA A 67 -0.86 -9.34 -8.58
C ALA A 67 -1.43 -9.34 -10.01
N ALA A 68 -2.52 -10.06 -10.25
CA ALA A 68 -3.20 -10.09 -11.54
C ALA A 68 -3.77 -8.72 -11.94
N LEU A 69 -4.35 -7.99 -10.98
CA LEU A 69 -4.86 -6.63 -11.20
C LEU A 69 -3.76 -5.66 -11.61
N LEU A 70 -2.61 -5.73 -10.92
CA LEU A 70 -1.46 -4.88 -11.18
C LEU A 70 -0.62 -5.35 -12.37
N ARG A 71 -0.93 -6.54 -12.93
CA ARG A 71 -0.15 -7.23 -13.96
C ARG A 71 1.33 -7.34 -13.58
N ALA A 72 1.58 -7.71 -12.34
CA ALA A 72 2.92 -7.83 -11.77
C ALA A 72 3.10 -9.18 -11.06
N PRO A 73 4.34 -9.68 -10.92
CA PRO A 73 4.62 -10.87 -10.13
C PRO A 73 4.23 -10.67 -8.66
N THR A 74 3.76 -11.74 -8.04
CA THR A 74 3.41 -11.74 -6.60
C THR A 74 4.59 -11.36 -5.71
N GLU A 75 5.81 -11.68 -6.13
CA GLU A 75 7.05 -11.41 -5.40
C GLU A 75 7.37 -9.93 -5.31
N ASN A 76 6.82 -9.10 -6.20
CA ASN A 76 6.94 -7.66 -6.13
C ASN A 76 5.96 -7.04 -5.12
N LEU A 77 5.00 -7.79 -4.58
CA LEU A 77 4.10 -7.32 -3.52
C LEU A 77 4.72 -7.62 -2.15
N VAL A 78 5.40 -6.63 -1.58
CA VAL A 78 6.38 -6.85 -0.51
C VAL A 78 5.77 -6.89 0.89
N GLU A 79 4.77 -6.05 1.15
CA GLU A 79 4.13 -5.86 2.45
C GLU A 79 2.63 -5.64 2.25
N PHE A 80 1.83 -6.16 3.18
CA PHE A 80 0.39 -5.94 3.23
C PHE A 80 0.03 -5.32 4.58
N GLN A 81 -0.28 -4.03 4.56
CA GLN A 81 -0.58 -3.26 5.75
C GLN A 81 -2.08 -3.00 5.83
N VAL A 82 -2.70 -3.32 6.95
CA VAL A 82 -4.10 -2.98 7.24
C VAL A 82 -4.15 -1.82 8.22
N LEU A 83 -5.09 -0.91 8.01
CA LEU A 83 -5.22 0.38 8.70
C LEU A 83 -6.64 0.55 9.22
N ARG A 84 -6.76 1.10 10.44
CA ARG A 84 -8.03 1.55 11.01
C ARG A 84 -7.93 3.01 11.44
N TYR A 85 -8.89 3.81 10.97
CA TYR A 85 -9.06 5.20 11.38
C TYR A 85 -10.41 5.36 12.07
N GLN A 86 -10.36 5.79 13.33
CA GLN A 86 -11.49 6.27 14.11
C GLN A 86 -11.79 7.74 13.77
N LYS A 87 -12.88 8.27 14.34
CA LYS A 87 -13.23 9.68 14.24
C LYS A 87 -12.01 10.59 14.54
N ASP A 88 -11.86 11.61 13.70
CA ASP A 88 -10.80 12.63 13.70
C ASP A 88 -9.38 12.12 13.43
N GLN A 89 -9.18 10.79 13.34
CA GLN A 89 -7.89 10.24 12.97
C GLN A 89 -7.59 10.45 11.49
N HIS A 90 -6.33 10.75 11.17
CA HIS A 90 -5.85 11.08 9.84
C HIS A 90 -4.39 10.61 9.65
N TYR A 91 -3.89 10.82 8.43
CA TYR A 91 -2.47 10.78 8.11
C TYR A 91 -2.16 11.98 7.23
N ASP A 92 -1.25 12.84 7.69
CA ASP A 92 -0.72 13.97 6.93
C ASP A 92 -0.07 13.53 5.61
N ALA A 93 0.16 14.51 4.74
CA ALA A 93 0.72 14.27 3.42
C ALA A 93 2.08 13.58 3.53
N HIS A 94 2.24 12.47 2.82
CA HIS A 94 3.44 11.65 2.82
C HIS A 94 3.65 11.01 1.44
N ARG A 95 4.73 10.23 1.35
CA ARG A 95 5.16 9.48 0.19
C ARG A 95 5.30 8.01 0.57
N ASP A 96 5.04 7.14 -0.38
CA ASP A 96 5.31 5.70 -0.26
C ASP A 96 6.68 5.30 -0.83
N TYR A 97 7.46 6.26 -1.34
CA TYR A 97 8.83 6.03 -1.80
C TYR A 97 9.85 6.68 -0.86
N TRP A 98 11.11 6.32 -1.03
CA TRP A 98 12.24 6.95 -0.35
C TRP A 98 13.05 7.72 -1.36
N ASP A 99 13.34 8.98 -1.08
CA ASP A 99 14.11 9.82 -1.99
C ASP A 99 15.61 9.59 -1.78
N PRO A 100 16.37 9.16 -2.80
CA PRO A 100 17.82 9.00 -2.71
C PRO A 100 18.57 10.27 -2.29
N ARG A 101 17.99 11.44 -2.56
CA ARG A 101 18.55 12.74 -2.18
C ARG A 101 18.42 13.00 -0.67
N GLU A 102 17.39 12.43 -0.04
CA GLU A 102 17.12 12.55 1.40
C GLU A 102 17.80 11.44 2.21
N PHE A 103 17.94 10.25 1.61
CA PHE A 103 18.42 9.05 2.29
C PHE A 103 19.63 8.39 1.60
N PRO A 104 20.66 9.13 1.14
CA PRO A 104 21.68 8.60 0.23
C PRO A 104 22.39 7.35 0.75
N ASP A 105 22.57 7.23 2.08
CA ASP A 105 23.38 6.22 2.73
C ASP A 105 22.58 5.23 3.59
N VAL A 106 21.31 4.94 3.25
CA VAL A 106 20.48 3.99 4.00
C VAL A 106 20.45 2.63 3.28
N PRO A 107 21.20 1.60 3.73
CA PRO A 107 21.36 0.35 2.99
C PRO A 107 20.07 -0.45 2.83
N ARG A 108 19.09 -0.27 3.74
CA ARG A 108 17.81 -0.99 3.68
C ARG A 108 16.97 -0.64 2.44
N PHE A 109 17.26 0.48 1.78
CA PHE A 109 16.58 0.92 0.55
C PHE A 109 17.30 0.48 -0.72
N ARG A 110 18.35 -0.34 -0.61
CA ARG A 110 19.09 -0.89 -1.75
C ARG A 110 19.02 -2.42 -1.73
N ASN A 111 19.05 -3.03 -2.92
CA ASN A 111 19.19 -4.48 -3.07
C ASN A 111 20.68 -4.89 -2.95
N ALA A 112 20.95 -6.19 -3.09
CA ALA A 112 22.31 -6.74 -2.96
C ALA A 112 23.28 -6.19 -4.03
N GLU A 113 22.74 -5.80 -5.18
CA GLU A 113 23.46 -5.22 -6.31
C GLU A 113 23.64 -3.68 -6.17
N GLY A 114 23.12 -3.07 -5.10
CA GLY A 114 23.25 -1.64 -4.83
C GLY A 114 22.22 -0.75 -5.52
N PHE A 115 21.26 -1.31 -6.25
CA PHE A 115 20.14 -0.57 -6.86
C PHE A 115 19.06 -0.23 -5.83
N TRP A 116 18.42 0.91 -6.03
CA TRP A 116 17.30 1.34 -5.19
C TRP A 116 16.10 0.42 -5.29
N THR A 117 15.65 -0.06 -4.13
CA THR A 117 14.40 -0.79 -3.96
C THR A 117 13.35 0.16 -3.40
N MET A 118 12.36 0.49 -4.23
CA MET A 118 11.31 1.45 -3.92
C MET A 118 9.95 0.84 -4.25
N ARG A 119 8.92 1.31 -3.56
CA ARG A 119 7.53 0.99 -3.91
C ARG A 119 7.20 1.74 -5.20
N HIS A 120 7.16 1.04 -6.33
CA HIS A 120 6.78 1.58 -7.64
C HIS A 120 5.34 2.11 -7.65
N ALA A 121 4.41 1.38 -7.02
CA ALA A 121 3.01 1.77 -6.96
C ALA A 121 2.36 1.29 -5.66
N THR A 122 1.26 1.93 -5.31
CA THR A 122 0.43 1.56 -4.17
C THR A 122 -0.98 1.28 -4.66
N LEU A 123 -1.49 0.09 -4.30
CA LEU A 123 -2.91 -0.21 -4.38
C LEU A 123 -3.51 -0.12 -2.98
N LEU A 124 -4.26 0.96 -2.73
CA LEU A 124 -4.96 1.20 -1.48
C LEU A 124 -6.38 0.66 -1.59
N TRP A 125 -6.67 -0.40 -0.83
CA TRP A 125 -8.01 -0.97 -0.68
C TRP A 125 -8.80 -0.19 0.36
N TYR A 126 -10.06 0.13 0.05
CA TYR A 126 -11.06 0.53 1.04
C TYR A 126 -11.86 -0.69 1.47
N LEU A 127 -11.41 -1.33 2.56
CA LEU A 127 -12.06 -2.51 3.11
C LEU A 127 -13.42 -2.16 3.70
N GLN A 128 -13.49 -1.03 4.39
CA GLN A 128 -14.71 -0.44 4.92
C GLN A 128 -14.61 1.09 4.86
N ALA A 129 -15.56 1.72 4.19
CA ALA A 129 -15.71 3.15 4.13
C ALA A 129 -16.34 3.68 5.44
N PRO A 130 -15.89 4.84 5.94
CA PRO A 130 -16.58 5.56 6.99
C PRO A 130 -17.88 6.18 6.45
N ASP A 131 -18.76 6.62 7.36
CA ASP A 131 -20.00 7.30 6.99
C ASP A 131 -19.74 8.70 6.39
N ALA A 132 -18.66 9.36 6.84
CA ALA A 132 -18.24 10.68 6.32
C ALA A 132 -16.75 10.94 6.53
N GLY A 133 -16.13 11.68 5.61
CA GLY A 133 -14.69 11.98 5.60
C GLY A 133 -13.83 10.79 5.21
N GLY A 134 -12.55 10.82 5.60
CA GLY A 134 -11.63 9.71 5.35
C GLY A 134 -11.22 9.52 3.89
N GLU A 135 -11.32 10.55 3.06
CA GLU A 135 -10.84 10.55 1.68
C GLU A 135 -9.34 10.28 1.60
N THR A 136 -8.90 9.71 0.48
CA THR A 136 -7.48 9.71 0.13
C THR A 136 -7.25 10.92 -0.75
N TRP A 137 -6.38 11.83 -0.29
CA TRP A 137 -6.21 13.13 -0.92
C TRP A 137 -4.83 13.25 -1.56
N PHE A 138 -4.79 13.71 -2.81
CA PHE A 138 -3.58 13.95 -3.58
C PHE A 138 -3.37 15.48 -3.74
N PRO A 139 -2.64 16.14 -2.81
CA PRO A 139 -2.47 17.60 -2.81
C PRO A 139 -1.85 18.16 -4.09
N ARG A 140 -1.03 17.36 -4.78
CA ARG A 140 -0.33 17.78 -6.00
C ARG A 140 -1.10 17.56 -7.28
N ALA A 141 -2.26 16.90 -7.22
CA ALA A 141 -3.13 16.81 -8.39
C ALA A 141 -3.43 18.21 -8.93
N HIS A 142 -3.62 18.30 -10.26
CA HIS A 142 -3.89 19.58 -10.94
C HIS A 142 -2.79 20.63 -10.76
N GLY A 143 -1.53 20.21 -10.52
CA GLY A 143 -0.38 21.12 -10.39
C GLY A 143 -0.20 21.73 -9.00
N GLY A 144 -0.82 21.15 -7.97
CA GLY A 144 -0.67 21.60 -6.59
C GLY A 144 0.79 21.56 -6.07
N PRO A 145 1.10 22.39 -5.06
CA PRO A 145 2.47 22.55 -4.55
C PRO A 145 2.93 21.32 -3.78
N ILE A 146 4.25 21.16 -3.64
CA ILE A 146 4.83 20.13 -2.77
C ILE A 146 4.45 20.44 -1.31
N PRO A 147 3.91 19.46 -0.55
CA PRO A 147 3.63 19.63 0.88
C PRO A 147 4.89 20.02 1.66
N SER A 148 4.73 20.90 2.66
CA SER A 148 5.78 21.34 3.59
C SER A 148 5.37 21.10 5.06
N ASP A 149 6.23 21.42 6.02
CA ASP A 149 6.18 20.96 7.43
C ASP A 149 4.88 21.19 8.22
N ASN A 150 3.95 22.04 7.73
CA ASN A 150 2.65 22.31 8.36
C ASN A 150 1.45 21.87 7.50
N TRP A 151 1.68 21.00 6.53
CA TRP A 151 0.65 20.60 5.58
C TRP A 151 -0.31 19.59 6.19
N MET A 152 -1.37 20.12 6.79
CA MET A 152 -2.46 19.32 7.35
C MET A 152 -3.19 18.53 6.26
N ALA A 153 -3.57 17.31 6.61
CA ALA A 153 -4.43 16.49 5.78
C ALA A 153 -5.71 17.23 5.31
N CYS A 154 -5.93 17.22 3.99
CA CYS A 154 -7.19 17.51 3.31
C CYS A 154 -7.67 18.96 3.29
N ASP A 155 -6.82 19.82 2.73
CA ASP A 155 -7.22 21.16 2.32
C ASP A 155 -8.13 21.17 1.07
N ALA A 156 -8.43 22.34 0.51
CA ALA A 156 -9.36 22.52 -0.61
C ALA A 156 -8.74 22.29 -2.01
N ARG A 157 -7.42 22.12 -2.11
CA ARG A 157 -6.65 21.94 -3.36
C ARG A 157 -6.56 20.46 -3.73
N GLY A 158 -5.99 20.15 -4.89
CA GLY A 158 -5.70 18.79 -5.32
C GLY A 158 -6.95 17.95 -5.58
N GLU A 159 -6.83 16.63 -5.47
CA GLU A 159 -7.88 15.66 -5.82
C GLU A 159 -8.22 14.77 -4.62
N LYS A 160 -9.50 14.61 -4.30
CA LYS A 160 -9.98 13.80 -3.17
C LYS A 160 -10.72 12.58 -3.67
N ILE A 161 -10.19 11.41 -3.35
CA ILE A 161 -10.86 10.15 -3.65
C ILE A 161 -11.67 9.70 -2.44
N SER A 162 -12.99 9.76 -2.57
CA SER A 162 -13.90 9.33 -1.52
C SER A 162 -13.86 7.80 -1.35
N PRO A 163 -13.76 7.29 -0.11
CA PRO A 163 -13.75 5.87 0.17
C PRO A 163 -15.12 5.27 -0.17
N SER A 164 -15.11 4.05 -0.70
CA SER A 164 -16.32 3.24 -0.89
C SER A 164 -15.98 1.80 -0.55
N ASN A 165 -16.91 1.09 0.08
CA ASN A 165 -16.72 -0.31 0.45
C ASN A 165 -16.29 -1.14 -0.77
N ALA A 166 -15.31 -2.01 -0.55
CA ALA A 166 -14.78 -2.92 -1.56
C ALA A 166 -14.30 -2.24 -2.86
N THR A 167 -13.80 -1.01 -2.75
CA THR A 167 -13.13 -0.32 -3.87
C THR A 167 -11.65 -0.17 -3.59
N ALA A 168 -10.86 0.12 -4.62
CA ALA A 168 -9.44 0.38 -4.48
C ALA A 168 -9.01 1.60 -5.29
N VAL A 169 -7.91 2.20 -4.86
CA VAL A 169 -7.23 3.32 -5.51
C VAL A 169 -5.82 2.87 -5.84
N LEU A 170 -5.50 2.83 -7.12
CA LEU A 170 -4.13 2.64 -7.59
C LEU A 170 -3.49 4.00 -7.84
N PHE A 171 -2.29 4.22 -7.33
CA PHE A 171 -1.44 5.35 -7.70
C PHE A 171 0.02 4.91 -7.83
N TYR A 172 0.75 5.60 -8.71
CA TYR A 172 2.15 5.30 -9.01
C TYR A 172 3.05 6.28 -8.27
N ASN A 173 4.03 5.74 -7.55
CA ASN A 173 5.05 6.51 -6.83
C ASN A 173 6.27 6.79 -7.73
N LEU A 174 6.47 5.96 -8.76
CA LEU A 174 7.49 6.10 -9.77
C LEU A 174 6.85 6.23 -11.16
N LYS A 175 7.51 6.97 -12.04
CA LYS A 175 7.20 7.07 -13.46
C LYS A 175 7.66 5.79 -14.18
N ALA A 176 7.28 5.67 -15.45
CA ALA A 176 7.61 4.50 -16.26
C ALA A 176 9.12 4.35 -16.54
N ASP A 177 9.86 5.45 -16.52
CA ASP A 177 11.33 5.51 -16.63
C ASP A 177 12.04 5.20 -15.29
N GLY A 178 11.28 5.03 -14.19
CA GLY A 178 11.80 4.74 -12.86
C GLY A 178 12.06 5.97 -12.01
N ASP A 179 11.89 7.18 -12.54
CA ASP A 179 12.03 8.41 -11.76
C ASP A 179 10.91 8.55 -10.74
N ILE A 180 11.19 9.28 -9.66
CA ILE A 180 10.18 9.63 -8.67
C ILE A 180 9.02 10.40 -9.32
N ASP A 181 7.80 9.92 -9.11
CA ASP A 181 6.59 10.67 -9.43
C ASP A 181 6.16 11.46 -8.20
N GLU A 182 6.65 12.69 -8.13
CA GLU A 182 6.28 13.57 -7.04
C GLU A 182 4.78 13.92 -7.04
N PHE A 183 3.97 13.62 -8.06
CA PHE A 183 2.52 13.83 -7.98
C PHE A 183 1.80 12.81 -7.08
N SER A 184 2.53 11.78 -6.63
CA SER A 184 2.04 10.72 -5.72
C SER A 184 1.98 11.09 -4.24
N TRP A 185 2.37 12.33 -3.88
CA TRP A 185 2.10 12.84 -2.54
C TRP A 185 0.63 12.66 -2.21
N HIS A 186 0.36 12.04 -1.07
CA HIS A 186 -1.00 11.71 -0.68
C HIS A 186 -1.16 11.71 0.84
N CYS A 187 -2.40 11.77 1.29
CA CYS A 187 -2.74 11.75 2.71
C CYS A 187 -4.05 10.98 2.95
N GLY A 188 -4.32 10.66 4.21
CA GLY A 188 -5.64 10.21 4.65
C GLY A 188 -6.37 11.33 5.38
N CYS A 189 -7.50 11.79 4.86
CA CYS A 189 -8.32 12.82 5.51
C CYS A 189 -8.84 12.36 6.88
N PRO A 190 -9.11 13.30 7.80
CA PRO A 190 -9.79 12.98 9.04
C PRO A 190 -11.15 12.30 8.77
N VAL A 191 -11.38 11.16 9.42
CA VAL A 191 -12.72 10.54 9.45
C VAL A 191 -13.66 11.43 10.25
N LYS A 192 -14.80 11.83 9.68
CA LYS A 192 -15.77 12.71 10.36
C LYS A 192 -16.86 11.92 11.08
N LYS A 193 -17.27 10.77 10.53
CA LYS A 193 -18.27 9.88 11.13
C LYS A 193 -18.01 8.43 10.72
N GLY A 194 -18.23 7.48 11.63
CA GLY A 194 -17.99 6.06 11.39
C GLY A 194 -16.52 5.66 11.54
N VAL A 195 -16.14 4.55 10.93
CA VAL A 195 -14.80 3.97 10.99
C VAL A 195 -14.33 3.63 9.58
N LYS A 196 -13.11 4.05 9.22
CA LYS A 196 -12.47 3.66 7.97
C LYS A 196 -11.54 2.49 8.21
N TRP A 197 -11.69 1.44 7.42
CA TRP A 197 -10.69 0.39 7.26
C TRP A 197 -10.11 0.44 5.85
N ALA A 198 -8.79 0.43 5.77
CA ALA A 198 -8.08 0.41 4.50
C ALA A 198 -6.91 -0.57 4.54
N ALA A 199 -6.38 -0.95 3.38
CA ALA A 199 -5.15 -1.71 3.31
C ALA A 199 -4.25 -1.28 2.16
N ASN A 200 -2.95 -1.20 2.41
CA ASN A 200 -1.94 -0.96 1.38
C ASN A 200 -1.37 -2.28 0.88
N SER A 201 -1.49 -2.51 -0.43
CA SER A 201 -0.67 -3.47 -1.16
C SER A 201 0.39 -2.69 -1.94
N TRP A 202 1.64 -2.75 -1.48
CA TRP A 202 2.73 -2.03 -2.14
C TRP A 202 3.46 -2.90 -3.16
N LEU A 203 3.52 -2.40 -4.39
CA LEU A 203 4.27 -2.99 -5.49
C LEU A 203 5.67 -2.39 -5.53
N SER A 204 6.69 -3.22 -5.35
CA SER A 204 8.10 -2.85 -5.42
C SER A 204 8.64 -2.94 -6.85
N ASN A 205 9.58 -2.06 -7.20
CA ASN A 205 10.32 -2.10 -8.48
C ASN A 205 11.27 -3.29 -8.58
N THR A 206 11.68 -3.87 -7.45
CA THR A 206 12.43 -5.13 -7.35
C THR A 206 11.59 -6.18 -6.62
N PRO A 207 11.81 -7.48 -6.86
CA PRO A 207 11.19 -8.52 -6.04
C PRO A 207 11.51 -8.27 -4.56
N GLY A 208 10.49 -8.36 -3.71
CA GLY A 208 10.67 -8.36 -2.26
C GLY A 208 11.66 -9.43 -1.87
N ARG A 209 12.45 -9.18 -0.82
CA ARG A 209 13.39 -10.17 -0.29
C ARG A 209 12.66 -11.51 -0.21
N PRO A 210 13.12 -12.55 -0.92
CA PRO A 210 12.42 -13.81 -0.90
C PRO A 210 12.43 -14.29 0.54
N ARG A 211 11.24 -14.46 1.11
CA ARG A 211 11.11 -15.05 2.44
C ARG A 211 11.72 -16.44 2.35
N PRO A 212 12.43 -16.94 3.39
CA PRO A 212 13.26 -18.14 3.28
C PRO A 212 12.57 -19.35 2.62
N TRP A 213 11.27 -19.54 2.83
CA TRP A 213 10.47 -20.61 2.22
C TRP A 213 10.21 -20.46 0.71
N VAL A 214 10.22 -19.25 0.16
CA VAL A 214 10.12 -19.02 -1.30
C VAL A 214 11.40 -19.46 -2.00
N MET A 215 12.56 -19.27 -1.35
CA MET A 215 13.83 -19.82 -1.83
C MET A 215 13.82 -21.34 -1.78
N GLU A 216 13.30 -21.95 -0.71
CA GLU A 216 13.16 -23.40 -0.62
C GLU A 216 12.20 -23.97 -1.67
N ALA A 217 11.06 -23.33 -1.91
CA ALA A 217 10.10 -23.74 -2.94
C ALA A 217 10.68 -23.62 -4.36
N ARG A 218 11.40 -22.53 -4.65
CA ARG A 218 12.11 -22.33 -5.92
C ARG A 218 13.24 -23.34 -6.09
N GLN A 219 13.99 -23.65 -5.03
CA GLN A 219 15.01 -24.70 -5.05
C GLN A 219 14.39 -26.10 -5.22
N ARG A 220 13.27 -26.40 -4.57
CA ARG A 220 12.54 -27.67 -4.76
C ARG A 220 12.03 -27.81 -6.19
N LYS A 221 11.44 -26.75 -6.75
CA LYS A 221 10.97 -26.74 -8.14
C LYS A 221 12.13 -26.89 -9.13
N ARG A 222 13.26 -26.22 -8.87
CA ARG A 222 14.48 -26.37 -9.68
C ARG A 222 15.04 -27.79 -9.60
N ARG A 223 15.10 -28.39 -8.41
CA ARG A 223 15.54 -29.78 -8.21
C ARG A 223 14.60 -30.78 -8.91
N ARG A 224 13.29 -30.55 -8.90
CA ARG A 224 12.32 -31.41 -9.60
C ARG A 224 12.45 -31.33 -11.12
N HIS A 225 12.62 -30.13 -11.65
CA HIS A 225 12.86 -29.92 -13.08
C HIS A 225 14.23 -30.50 -13.53
N GLU A 226 15.28 -30.32 -12.71
CA GLU A 226 16.60 -30.95 -12.93
C GLU A 226 16.54 -32.49 -12.81
N ALA A 227 15.62 -33.02 -12.00
CA ALA A 227 15.38 -34.46 -11.84
C ALA A 227 14.41 -35.06 -12.87
N GLY A 228 13.84 -34.26 -13.78
CA GLY A 228 12.89 -34.74 -14.79
C GLY A 228 11.53 -35.16 -14.22
N GLU A 229 11.15 -34.64 -13.05
CA GLU A 229 9.92 -35.02 -12.32
C GLU A 229 8.71 -34.11 -12.63
N ASP A 230 8.80 -33.25 -13.64
CA ASP A 230 7.65 -32.45 -14.10
C ASP A 230 6.76 -33.33 -15.02
N LEU A 231 5.69 -33.88 -14.44
CA LEU A 231 4.48 -34.35 -15.13
C LEU A 231 3.33 -33.37 -14.89
#